data_AF-L1P5K3-F1
#
_entry.id   AF-L1P5K3-F1
#
_cell.length_a   1.000
_cell.length_b   1.000
_cell.length_c   1.000
_cell.angle_alpha   90.00
_cell.angle_beta   90.00
_cell.angle_gamma   90.00
#
_symmetry.space_group_name_H-M   'P 1'
#
loop_
_entity.id
_entity.type
_entity.pdbx_description
1 polymer ?
#
loop_
_entity_poly.entity_id
_entity_poly.type
_entity_poly.pdbx_seq_one_letter_code
_entity_poly.pdbx_strand_id
1 'polypeptide(L)'
;MNIRLNLQNTTDRLLSIANDICFNTISHKVLYFMRGFDNYNQKSSLYEYERENYKLFSKRKFLSLEELVRKIEKHKKFLTWVDLTLYFSSEEETIILVELVFTKRRFIFWHKFSSKLNFHCGIRLPDDYTVKNNQKFDVNWHLQKFLHTE
;
A
#
# COMPACT_ATOMS: atom_id res chain seq x y z
N MET A 1 7.37 19.39 -5.48
CA MET A 1 6.65 18.12 -5.74
C MET A 1 5.29 18.19 -5.06
N ASN A 2 4.20 17.99 -5.81
CA ASN A 2 2.83 18.02 -5.28
C ASN A 2 2.44 16.62 -4.81
N ILE A 3 2.52 16.35 -3.49
CA ILE A 3 2.26 15.01 -2.91
C ILE A 3 0.82 14.58 -3.17
N ARG A 4 -0.14 15.49 -3.02
CA ARG A 4 -1.56 15.22 -3.25
C ARG A 4 -1.82 14.75 -4.69
N LEU A 5 -1.30 15.48 -5.68
CA LEU A 5 -1.48 15.11 -7.09
C LEU A 5 -0.81 13.77 -7.41
N ASN A 6 0.38 13.51 -6.87
CA ASN A 6 1.06 12.23 -7.10
C ASN A 6 0.31 11.05 -6.46
N LEU A 7 -0.21 11.22 -5.23
CA LEU A 7 -1.05 10.20 -4.59
C LEU A 7 -2.32 9.94 -5.38
N GLN A 8 -3.03 11.00 -5.80
CA GLN A 8 -4.25 10.86 -6.59
C GLN A 8 -3.96 10.09 -7.89
N ASN A 9 -2.97 10.52 -8.67
CA ASN A 9 -2.62 9.85 -9.93
C ASN A 9 -2.19 8.39 -9.73
N THR A 10 -1.48 8.11 -8.63
CA THR A 10 -1.02 6.75 -8.30
C THR A 10 -2.18 5.86 -7.85
N THR A 11 -3.11 6.39 -7.06
CA THR A 11 -4.37 5.73 -6.70
C THR A 11 -5.20 5.45 -7.95
N ASP A 12 -5.44 6.45 -8.79
CA ASP A 12 -6.26 6.29 -10.00
C ASP A 12 -5.66 5.22 -10.94
N ARG A 13 -4.33 5.21 -11.10
CA ARG A 13 -3.62 4.16 -11.85
C ARG A 13 -3.80 2.78 -11.21
N LEU A 14 -3.68 2.68 -9.89
CA LEU A 14 -3.89 1.42 -9.18
C LEU A 14 -5.30 0.88 -9.36
N LEU A 15 -6.32 1.74 -9.22
CA LEU A 15 -7.72 1.36 -9.42
C LEU A 15 -7.99 0.94 -10.87
N SER A 16 -7.39 1.62 -11.85
CA SER A 16 -7.50 1.23 -13.26
C SER A 16 -6.96 -0.19 -13.48
N ILE A 17 -5.75 -0.47 -12.98
CA ILE A 17 -5.14 -1.81 -13.09
C ILE A 17 -6.02 -2.85 -12.38
N ALA A 18 -6.55 -2.54 -11.20
CA ALA A 18 -7.40 -3.44 -10.44
C ALA A 18 -8.70 -3.79 -11.16
N ASN A 19 -9.34 -2.82 -11.82
CA ASN A 19 -10.55 -3.06 -12.61
C ASN A 19 -10.29 -4.04 -13.78
N ASP A 20 -9.09 -4.00 -14.35
CA ASP A 20 -8.70 -4.88 -15.44
C ASP A 20 -8.44 -6.32 -14.96
N ILE A 21 -7.76 -6.49 -13.80
CA ILE A 21 -7.22 -7.79 -13.39
C ILE A 21 -7.95 -8.48 -12.22
N CYS A 22 -8.85 -7.78 -11.52
CA CYS A 22 -9.58 -8.34 -10.38
C CYS A 22 -11.05 -8.62 -10.74
N PHE A 23 -11.67 -9.58 -10.05
CA PHE A 23 -13.11 -9.82 -10.16
C PHE A 23 -13.94 -9.01 -9.16
N ASN A 24 -13.31 -8.46 -8.12
CA ASN A 24 -13.98 -7.65 -7.12
C ASN A 24 -14.49 -6.34 -7.73
N THR A 25 -15.62 -5.85 -7.22
CA THR A 25 -16.02 -4.47 -7.43
C THR A 25 -14.98 -3.55 -6.80
N ILE A 26 -14.42 -2.64 -7.60
CA ILE A 26 -13.47 -1.62 -7.16
C ILE A 26 -14.26 -0.35 -6.84
N SER A 27 -14.45 -0.06 -5.56
CA SER A 27 -15.19 1.12 -5.11
C SER A 27 -14.36 2.39 -5.25
N HIS A 28 -15.03 3.49 -5.61
CA HIS A 28 -14.42 4.82 -5.62
C HIS A 28 -14.28 5.43 -4.21
N LYS A 29 -14.91 4.83 -3.19
CA LYS A 29 -14.69 5.19 -1.78
C LYS A 29 -13.36 4.60 -1.32
N VAL A 30 -12.28 5.30 -1.64
CA VAL A 30 -10.91 4.87 -1.32
C VAL A 30 -10.49 5.34 0.06
N LEU A 31 -10.02 4.42 0.88
CA LEU A 31 -9.41 4.71 2.18
C LEU A 31 -8.03 4.06 2.28
N TYR A 32 -7.20 4.56 3.19
CA TYR A 32 -5.80 4.16 3.31
C TYR A 32 -5.45 3.71 4.72
N PHE A 33 -4.60 2.70 4.86
CA PHE A 33 -3.83 2.51 6.09
C PHE A 33 -2.35 2.48 5.76
N MET A 34 -1.51 2.75 6.77
CA MET A 34 -0.12 3.04 6.54
C MET A 34 0.80 2.19 7.41
N ARG A 35 1.90 1.76 6.83
CA ARG A 35 3.04 1.16 7.52
C ARG A 35 4.32 1.89 7.09
N GLY A 36 5.26 2.01 8.02
CA GLY A 36 6.56 2.63 7.75
C GLY A 36 7.67 1.67 8.11
N PHE A 37 8.73 1.66 7.30
CA PHE A 37 9.93 0.88 7.57
C PHE A 37 11.16 1.58 7.02
N ASP A 38 12.28 1.32 7.69
CA ASP A 38 13.60 1.67 7.19
C ASP A 38 14.09 0.57 6.23
N ASN A 39 14.88 0.94 5.22
CA ASN A 39 15.43 0.03 4.19
C ASN A 39 16.15 -1.23 4.72
N TYR A 40 16.46 -1.32 6.03
CA TYR A 40 17.20 -2.42 6.64
C TYR A 40 16.32 -3.40 7.44
N ASN A 41 15.07 -3.02 7.74
CA ASN A 41 14.16 -3.80 8.60
C ASN A 41 13.23 -4.75 7.82
N GLN A 42 13.50 -4.99 6.53
CA GLN A 42 12.70 -5.87 5.67
C GLN A 42 12.84 -7.38 5.98
N LYS A 43 13.36 -7.77 7.16
CA LYS A 43 13.70 -9.17 7.50
C LYS A 43 12.54 -9.97 8.13
N SER A 44 11.31 -9.48 8.09
CA SER A 44 10.14 -10.28 8.48
C SER A 44 9.83 -11.31 7.40
N SER A 45 9.49 -12.54 7.78
CA SER A 45 8.94 -13.51 6.83
C SER A 45 7.69 -12.94 6.14
N LEU A 46 7.38 -13.39 4.90
CA LEU A 46 6.17 -12.96 4.18
C LEU A 46 4.88 -13.20 5.00
N TYR A 47 4.89 -14.24 5.84
CA TYR A 47 3.78 -14.55 6.73
C TYR A 47 3.63 -13.54 7.86
N GLU A 48 4.72 -13.16 8.54
CA GLU A 48 4.71 -12.13 9.58
C GLU A 48 4.33 -10.77 9.01
N TYR A 49 4.88 -10.41 7.85
CA TYR A 49 4.54 -9.20 7.12
C TYR A 49 3.02 -9.09 6.90
N GLU A 50 2.40 -10.16 6.41
CA GLU A 50 0.97 -10.19 6.12
C GLU A 50 0.12 -10.18 7.40
N ARG A 51 0.57 -10.88 8.46
CA ARG A 51 -0.09 -10.84 9.76
C ARG A 51 -0.09 -9.44 10.36
N GLU A 52 1.01 -8.69 10.23
CA GLU A 52 1.11 -7.31 10.70
C GLU A 52 0.18 -6.37 9.93
N ASN A 53 0.12 -6.53 8.61
CA ASN A 53 -0.80 -5.76 7.77
C ASN A 53 -2.26 -6.05 8.15
N TYR A 54 -2.62 -7.32 8.36
CA TYR A 54 -3.96 -7.68 8.83
C TYR A 54 -4.27 -7.04 10.18
N LYS A 55 -3.35 -7.06 11.15
CA LYS A 55 -3.53 -6.38 12.44
C LYS A 55 -3.75 -4.87 12.29
N LEU A 56 -3.14 -4.21 11.30
CA LEU A 56 -3.37 -2.78 11.03
C LEU A 56 -4.73 -2.57 10.36
N PHE A 57 -5.08 -3.39 9.38
CA PHE A 57 -6.35 -3.38 8.69
C PHE A 57 -7.54 -3.61 9.64
N SER A 58 -7.47 -4.62 10.50
CA SER A 58 -8.55 -4.97 11.45
C SER A 58 -8.81 -3.87 12.49
N LYS A 59 -7.87 -2.96 12.73
CA LYS A 59 -8.11 -1.78 13.59
C LYS A 59 -9.04 -0.75 12.95
N ARG A 60 -9.28 -0.83 11.64
CA ARG A 60 -10.15 0.08 10.86
C ARG A 60 -9.82 1.57 11.05
N LYS A 61 -8.56 1.90 11.40
CA LYS A 61 -8.07 3.28 11.54
C LYS A 61 -7.61 3.81 10.19
N PHE A 62 -8.53 3.87 9.25
CA PHE A 62 -8.23 4.32 7.90
C PHE A 62 -8.14 5.84 7.80
N LEU A 63 -7.43 6.28 6.78
CA LEU A 63 -7.16 7.67 6.47
C LEU A 63 -7.89 8.03 5.17
N SER A 64 -8.36 9.26 5.10
CA SER A 64 -8.67 9.95 3.85
C SER A 64 -7.39 10.31 3.09
N LEU A 65 -7.53 10.69 1.81
CA LEU A 65 -6.43 11.21 1.01
C LEU A 65 -5.75 12.42 1.68
N GLU A 66 -6.52 13.36 2.21
CA GLU A 66 -5.99 14.58 2.83
C GLU A 66 -5.21 14.26 4.13
N GLU A 67 -5.68 13.30 4.93
CA GLU A 67 -4.95 12.85 6.10
C GLU A 67 -3.65 12.12 5.74
N LEU A 68 -3.67 11.32 4.67
CA LEU A 68 -2.47 10.66 4.15
C LEU A 68 -1.45 11.70 3.65
N VAL A 69 -1.89 12.71 2.90
CA VAL A 69 -1.04 13.82 2.43
C VAL A 69 -0.35 14.49 3.62
N ARG A 70 -1.10 14.86 4.67
CA ARG A 70 -0.53 15.49 5.88
C ARG A 70 0.52 14.61 6.55
N LYS A 71 0.28 13.30 6.63
CA LYS A 71 1.25 12.36 7.20
C LYS A 71 2.53 12.26 6.37
N ILE A 72 2.41 12.16 5.04
CA ILE A 72 3.58 12.10 4.15
C ILE A 72 4.35 13.41 4.18
N GLU A 73 3.67 14.56 4.19
CA GLU A 73 4.30 15.88 4.24
C GLU A 73 5.17 16.08 5.48
N LYS A 74 4.73 15.57 6.64
CA LYS A 74 5.50 15.60 7.89
C LYS A 74 6.86 14.90 7.77
N HIS A 75 6.95 13.88 6.92
CA HIS A 75 8.12 13.01 6.81
C HIS A 75 8.85 13.10 5.47
N LYS A 76 8.34 13.90 4.51
CA LYS A 76 8.78 13.91 3.10
C LYS A 76 10.29 14.06 2.87
N LYS A 77 10.99 14.77 3.75
CA LYS A 77 12.45 14.97 3.64
C LYS A 77 13.25 13.67 3.83
N PHE A 78 12.66 12.71 4.54
CA PHE A 78 13.29 11.44 4.90
C PHE A 78 12.70 10.26 4.12
N LEU A 79 11.71 10.50 3.26
CA LEU A 79 11.09 9.45 2.47
C LEU A 79 11.81 9.31 1.14
N THR A 80 12.00 8.07 0.73
CA THR A 80 12.54 7.72 -0.57
C THR A 80 11.39 7.29 -1.49
N TRP A 81 10.48 6.43 -0.99
CA TRP A 81 9.38 5.82 -1.75
C TRP A 81 8.08 5.87 -0.94
N VAL A 82 6.96 5.97 -1.65
CA VAL A 82 5.61 5.74 -1.17
C VAL A 82 4.99 4.70 -2.08
N ASP A 83 4.79 3.49 -1.58
CA ASP A 83 4.23 2.39 -2.36
C ASP A 83 2.77 2.17 -1.95
N LEU A 84 1.89 2.12 -2.94
CA LEU A 84 0.45 1.91 -2.79
C LEU A 84 0.11 0.49 -3.24
N THR A 85 -0.34 -0.33 -2.32
CA THR A 85 -0.75 -1.71 -2.60
C THR A 85 -2.25 -1.85 -2.38
N LEU A 86 -2.98 -2.33 -3.38
CA LEU A 86 -4.39 -2.65 -3.21
C LEU A 86 -4.51 -3.82 -2.22
N TYR A 87 -5.19 -3.58 -1.10
CA TYR A 87 -5.22 -4.52 0.02
C TYR A 87 -6.60 -5.15 0.22
N PHE A 88 -7.68 -4.39 0.00
CA PHE A 88 -9.03 -4.93 0.08
C PHE A 88 -9.96 -4.15 -0.85
N SER A 89 -10.96 -4.83 -1.41
CA SER A 89 -12.05 -4.15 -2.11
C SER A 89 -13.39 -4.85 -1.92
N SER A 90 -14.43 -4.04 -1.74
CA SER A 90 -15.84 -4.41 -1.81
C SER A 90 -16.61 -3.33 -2.58
N GLU A 91 -17.91 -3.52 -2.75
CA GLU A 91 -18.81 -2.49 -3.30
C GLU A 91 -18.82 -1.22 -2.43
N GLU A 92 -18.66 -1.37 -1.12
CA GLU A 92 -18.72 -0.27 -0.16
C GLU A 92 -17.45 0.57 -0.20
N GLU A 93 -16.27 -0.05 -0.21
CA GLU A 93 -14.99 0.65 -0.11
C GLU A 93 -13.81 -0.13 -0.70
N THR A 94 -12.80 0.62 -1.08
CA THR A 94 -11.49 0.10 -1.51
C THR A 94 -10.43 0.58 -0.55
N ILE A 95 -9.66 -0.35 0.01
CA ILE A 95 -8.63 -0.08 1.00
C ILE A 95 -7.25 -0.30 0.40
N ILE A 96 -6.40 0.72 0.48
CA ILE A 96 -5.03 0.72 -0.02
C ILE A 96 -4.06 0.72 1.17
N LEU A 97 -3.14 -0.24 1.18
CA LEU A 97 -1.97 -0.21 2.05
C LEU A 97 -0.96 0.78 1.49
N VAL A 98 -0.50 1.71 2.33
CA VAL A 98 0.54 2.67 1.99
C VAL A 98 1.81 2.36 2.77
N GLU A 99 2.87 2.09 2.04
CA GLU A 99 4.18 1.71 2.56
C GLU A 99 5.15 2.88 2.42
N LEU A 100 5.58 3.43 3.56
CA LEU A 100 6.52 4.53 3.62
C LEU A 100 7.95 4.02 3.81
N VAL A 101 8.79 4.22 2.79
CA VAL A 101 10.17 3.77 2.79
C VAL A 101 11.11 4.92 3.12
N PHE A 102 11.74 4.85 4.28
CA PHE A 102 12.61 5.92 4.78
C PHE A 102 14.06 5.77 4.31
N THR A 103 14.67 6.89 3.92
CA THR A 103 16.11 6.98 3.67
C THR A 103 16.87 6.77 4.98
N LYS A 104 17.94 5.97 4.95
CA LYS A 104 18.78 5.70 6.12
C LYS A 104 19.23 6.99 6.80
N ARG A 105 18.94 7.15 8.10
CA ARG A 105 19.71 8.05 8.97
C ARG A 105 21.10 7.44 9.14
N ARG A 106 22.05 7.80 8.26
CA ARG A 106 23.34 7.08 8.24
C ARG A 106 24.19 7.41 9.47
N PHE A 107 24.12 8.60 10.05
CA PHE A 107 24.70 8.97 11.35
C PHE A 107 23.97 10.21 11.89
N ILE A 108 24.00 10.46 13.21
CA ILE A 108 23.41 11.65 13.86
C ILE A 108 23.89 12.97 13.21
N PHE A 109 25.06 12.96 12.57
CA PHE A 109 25.68 14.14 11.93
C PHE A 109 25.62 14.14 10.40
N TRP A 110 25.10 13.09 9.74
CA TRP A 110 25.02 12.99 8.29
C TRP A 110 23.64 12.46 7.87
N HIS A 111 22.68 13.39 7.73
CA HIS A 111 21.40 13.10 7.11
C HIS A 111 21.58 13.07 5.58
N LYS A 112 21.49 11.88 4.98
CA LYS A 112 21.32 11.77 3.53
C LYS A 112 19.83 11.94 3.24
N PHE A 113 19.45 13.13 2.79
CA PHE A 113 18.09 13.39 2.32
C PHE A 113 17.87 12.69 0.98
N SER A 114 16.65 12.18 0.75
CA SER A 114 16.29 11.77 -0.61
C SER A 114 16.16 13.02 -1.48
N SER A 115 16.81 13.03 -2.64
CA SER A 115 16.66 14.11 -3.61
C SER A 115 15.30 14.09 -4.32
N LYS A 116 14.59 12.95 -4.25
CA LYS A 116 13.28 12.74 -4.89
C LYS A 116 12.46 11.75 -4.08
N LEU A 117 11.16 12.02 -3.94
CA LEU A 117 10.20 11.06 -3.41
C LEU A 117 9.47 10.43 -4.61
N ASN A 118 9.53 9.10 -4.72
CA ASN A 118 8.87 8.35 -5.78
C ASN A 118 7.58 7.73 -5.26
N PHE A 119 6.61 7.55 -6.17
CA PHE A 119 5.34 6.91 -5.90
C PHE A 119 5.21 5.70 -6.81
N HIS A 120 4.93 4.54 -6.24
CA HIS A 120 4.66 3.32 -6.98
C HIS A 120 3.32 2.75 -6.56
N CYS A 121 2.74 1.93 -7.43
CA CYS A 121 1.57 1.15 -7.10
C CYS A 121 1.74 -0.30 -7.56
N GLY A 122 1.14 -1.23 -6.83
CA GLY A 122 1.16 -2.65 -7.14
C GLY A 122 -0.08 -3.37 -6.63
N ILE A 123 -0.33 -4.54 -7.20
CA ILE A 123 -1.35 -5.47 -6.72
C ILE A 123 -0.65 -6.79 -6.47
N ARG A 124 -0.89 -7.37 -5.29
CA ARG A 124 -0.34 -8.67 -4.93
C ARG A 124 -1.09 -9.78 -5.66
N LEU A 125 -0.37 -10.51 -6.50
CA LEU A 125 -0.91 -11.63 -7.25
C LEU A 125 -0.91 -12.92 -6.40
N PRO A 126 -1.90 -13.79 -6.53
CA PRO A 126 -1.84 -15.17 -6.05
C PRO A 126 -0.62 -15.92 -6.61
N ASP A 127 -0.10 -16.89 -5.86
CA ASP A 127 1.09 -17.65 -6.26
C ASP A 127 0.87 -18.49 -7.54
N ASP A 128 -0.38 -18.87 -7.80
CA ASP A 128 -0.83 -19.62 -8.97
C ASP A 128 -1.31 -18.73 -10.14
N TYR A 129 -1.21 -17.41 -10.01
CA TYR A 129 -1.62 -16.48 -11.06
C TYR A 129 -0.73 -16.62 -12.31
N THR A 130 -1.37 -16.80 -13.46
CA THR A 130 -0.66 -16.84 -14.76
C THR A 130 -1.24 -15.83 -15.74
N VAL A 131 -0.37 -15.01 -16.35
CA VAL A 131 -0.76 -14.00 -17.35
C VAL A 131 -1.42 -14.62 -18.59
N LYS A 132 -1.09 -15.89 -18.89
CA LYS A 132 -1.53 -16.58 -20.11
C LYS A 132 -3.03 -16.78 -20.22
N ASN A 133 -3.76 -16.82 -19.10
CA ASN A 133 -5.19 -17.12 -19.10
C ASN A 133 -6.08 -15.88 -18.94
N ASN A 134 -5.49 -14.69 -18.79
CA ASN A 134 -6.20 -13.44 -18.47
C ASN A 134 -7.26 -13.60 -17.37
N GLN A 135 -7.01 -14.53 -16.43
CA GLN A 135 -7.96 -14.86 -15.38
C GLN A 135 -7.95 -13.75 -14.34
N LYS A 136 -9.11 -13.16 -14.10
CA LYS A 136 -9.32 -12.25 -12.98
C LYS A 136 -9.18 -13.00 -11.66
N PHE A 137 -8.65 -12.35 -10.63
CA PHE A 137 -8.50 -12.95 -9.29
C PHE A 137 -9.16 -12.11 -8.19
N ASP A 138 -9.31 -12.73 -7.02
CA ASP A 138 -9.89 -12.08 -5.84
C ASP A 138 -8.84 -11.21 -5.22
N VAL A 139 -8.94 -9.88 -5.20
CA VAL A 139 -7.93 -9.07 -4.50
C VAL A 139 -7.87 -9.37 -3.01
N ASN A 140 -8.97 -9.88 -2.43
CA ASN A 140 -9.08 -10.23 -1.02
C ASN A 140 -8.53 -11.64 -0.71
N TRP A 141 -7.98 -12.38 -1.70
CA TRP A 141 -7.54 -13.78 -1.57
C TRP A 141 -6.64 -14.01 -0.34
N HIS A 142 -5.72 -13.07 -0.09
CA HIS A 142 -4.72 -13.17 0.97
C HIS A 142 -5.29 -13.04 2.38
N LEU A 143 -6.53 -12.53 2.51
CA LEU A 143 -7.23 -12.34 3.78
C LEU A 143 -7.96 -13.60 4.24
N GLN A 144 -8.29 -14.52 3.33
CA GLN A 144 -9.07 -15.73 3.64
C GLN A 144 -8.43 -16.53 4.80
N LYS A 145 -7.09 -16.60 4.82
CA LYS A 145 -6.33 -17.28 5.88
C LYS A 145 -6.48 -16.70 7.30
N PHE A 146 -7.01 -15.48 7.42
CA PHE A 146 -7.26 -14.83 8.72
C PHE A 146 -8.74 -14.80 9.09
N LEU A 147 -9.63 -14.98 8.11
CA LEU A 147 -11.08 -15.01 8.30
C LEU A 147 -11.58 -16.41 8.72
N HIS A 148 -10.81 -17.47 8.46
CA HIS A 148 -11.13 -18.85 8.85
C HIS A 148 -10.56 -19.28 10.22
N THR A 149 -10.12 -18.34 11.05
CA THR A 149 -9.51 -18.62 12.37
C THR A 149 -10.41 -18.26 13.56
N GLU A 150 -11.73 -18.25 13.38
CA GLU A 150 -12.72 -18.20 14.48
C GLU A 150 -13.27 -19.58 14.81
#